data_AF-A0A0Q7S249-F1
#
_entry.id   AF-A0A0Q7S249-F1
#
_cell.length_a   1.000
_cell.length_b   1.000
_cell.length_c   1.000
_cell.angle_alpha   90.00
_cell.angle_beta   90.00
_cell.angle_gamma   90.00
#
_symmetry.space_group_name_H-M   'P 1'
#
loop_
_entity.id
_entity.type
_entity.pdbx_description
1 polymer ?
#
loop_
_entity_poly.entity_id
_entity_poly.type
_entity_poly.pdbx_seq_one_letter_code
_entity_poly.pdbx_strand_id
1 'polypeptide(L)'
;MALNAIHRSTAQLRFDEILLFTDQDWVVDGVTVVRCESIRSAEEYSKFMLGDFHRHIRAPHFLVVQWDGFVMHPEKWRDDFLDWDYIGAPWPHRDYAVGNGGFSLRSVRLHQAVDTLPKPECHPEDSFICLWNRPQLEALGMRFAPLAVAREFSAETDGYEHQPLGFHRFGNFNEAYEEAALVDFLRAAPDEVVRSTEGRVLLKNSLLLGRKAVTRELISRRLCGPLRMRIDTLSIVLRYSLRRGVRPA
;
A
#
# COMPACT_ATOMS: atom_id res chain seq x y z
N MET A 1 10.70 -4.14 7.40
CA MET A 1 9.60 -4.25 6.40
C MET A 1 9.66 -3.11 5.39
N ALA A 2 9.68 -1.83 5.79
CA ALA A 2 9.81 -0.69 4.85
C ALA A 2 10.98 -0.82 3.85
N LEU A 3 12.18 -1.20 4.33
CA LEU A 3 13.33 -1.46 3.45
C LEU A 3 13.08 -2.56 2.41
N ASN A 4 12.24 -3.56 2.71
CA ASN A 4 11.90 -4.60 1.74
C ASN A 4 11.04 -4.02 0.60
N ALA A 5 10.07 -3.16 0.91
CA ALA A 5 9.26 -2.45 -0.09
C ALA A 5 10.12 -1.52 -0.97
N ILE A 6 11.07 -0.80 -0.36
CA ILE A 6 12.05 0.02 -1.07
C ILE A 6 12.88 -0.85 -2.02
N HIS A 7 13.57 -1.88 -1.51
CA HIS A 7 14.42 -2.74 -2.32
C HIS A 7 13.66 -3.41 -3.48
N ARG A 8 12.41 -3.85 -3.26
CA ARG A 8 11.58 -4.42 -4.32
C ARG A 8 11.24 -3.40 -5.41
N SER A 9 10.99 -2.15 -5.02
CA SER A 9 10.66 -1.09 -5.98
C SER A 9 11.89 -0.62 -6.75
N THR A 10 13.03 -0.46 -6.07
CA THR A 10 14.28 0.05 -6.66
C THR A 10 15.07 -1.00 -7.43
N ALA A 11 14.82 -2.30 -7.20
CA ALA A 11 15.35 -3.37 -8.03
C ALA A 11 14.78 -3.36 -9.46
N GLN A 12 13.63 -2.70 -9.64
CA GLN A 12 12.82 -2.82 -10.86
C GLN A 12 12.60 -1.48 -11.58
N LEU A 13 12.60 -0.35 -10.84
CA LEU A 13 12.55 1.01 -11.37
C LEU A 13 13.75 1.83 -10.92
N ARG A 14 14.10 2.85 -11.70
CA ARG A 14 15.15 3.82 -11.37
C ARG A 14 14.54 5.08 -10.80
N PHE A 15 15.15 5.59 -9.74
CA PHE A 15 14.75 6.81 -9.05
C PHE A 15 15.97 7.70 -8.92
N ASP A 16 15.78 9.01 -9.09
CA ASP A 16 16.85 9.99 -8.88
C ASP A 16 17.27 10.07 -7.41
N GLU A 17 16.32 9.84 -6.50
CA GLU A 17 16.52 9.86 -5.06
C GLU A 17 15.59 8.85 -4.37
N ILE A 18 16.07 8.22 -3.30
CA ILE A 18 15.30 7.31 -2.46
C ILE A 18 15.36 7.85 -1.03
N LEU A 19 14.20 8.22 -0.49
CA LEU A 19 14.07 8.75 0.88
C LEU A 19 13.43 7.71 1.80
N LEU A 20 14.03 7.49 2.97
CA LEU A 20 13.41 6.74 4.06
C LEU A 20 13.19 7.67 5.25
N PHE A 21 11.92 7.97 5.54
CA PHE A 21 11.54 8.67 6.75
C PHE A 21 11.40 7.68 7.90
N THR A 22 12.16 7.87 8.96
CA THR A 22 12.15 6.96 10.12
C THR A 22 12.56 7.65 11.40
N ASP A 23 12.12 7.10 12.53
CA ASP A 23 12.55 7.49 13.85
C ASP A 23 13.78 6.70 14.36
N GLN A 24 14.48 6.01 13.47
CA GLN A 24 15.65 5.18 13.78
C GLN A 24 16.91 5.72 13.10
N ASP A 25 18.06 5.50 13.71
CA ASP A 25 19.35 5.92 13.17
C ASP A 25 19.92 4.81 12.28
N TRP A 26 19.36 4.67 11.09
CA TRP A 26 19.78 3.66 10.11
C TRP A 26 20.76 4.26 9.10
N VAL A 27 21.68 3.41 8.64
CA VAL A 27 22.54 3.68 7.49
C VAL A 27 22.25 2.62 6.44
N VAL A 28 21.76 3.05 5.28
CA VAL A 28 21.31 2.17 4.21
C VAL A 28 21.94 2.67 2.92
N ASP A 29 22.69 1.80 2.25
CA ASP A 29 23.38 2.17 1.02
C ASP A 29 22.40 2.58 -0.08
N GLY A 30 22.70 3.67 -0.77
CA GLY A 30 21.83 4.25 -1.82
C GLY A 30 20.51 4.85 -1.32
N VAL A 31 20.27 4.96 -0.01
CA VAL A 31 19.04 5.54 0.56
C VAL A 31 19.38 6.72 1.48
N THR A 32 18.79 7.87 1.19
CA THR A 32 18.86 9.03 2.08
C THR A 32 17.87 8.84 3.23
N VAL A 33 18.39 8.57 4.43
CA VAL A 33 17.59 8.42 5.64
C VAL A 33 17.29 9.79 6.24
N VAL A 34 16.00 10.13 6.36
CA VAL A 34 15.52 11.39 6.92
C VAL A 34 14.86 11.11 8.26
N ARG A 35 15.32 11.80 9.32
CA ARG A 35 14.77 11.63 10.66
C ARG A 35 13.38 12.25 10.74
N CYS A 36 12.41 11.50 11.25
CA CYS A 36 11.08 12.01 11.60
C CYS A 36 10.68 11.59 13.01
N GLU A 37 9.55 12.14 13.49
CA GLU A 37 8.90 11.65 14.70
C GLU A 37 8.40 10.21 14.50
N SER A 38 8.26 9.47 15.61
CA SER A 38 7.72 8.11 15.59
C SER A 38 6.27 8.16 15.10
N ILE A 39 5.97 7.42 14.03
CA ILE A 39 4.61 7.28 13.49
C ILE A 39 4.04 5.94 13.96
N ARG A 40 3.04 5.99 14.84
CA ARG A 40 2.48 4.83 15.55
C ARG A 40 0.99 4.61 15.28
N SER A 41 0.34 5.54 14.58
CA SER A 41 -1.05 5.40 14.15
C SER A 41 -1.26 5.91 12.72
N ALA A 42 -2.42 5.55 12.15
CA ALA A 42 -2.82 6.05 10.84
C ALA A 42 -3.07 7.56 10.85
N GLU A 43 -3.55 8.11 11.97
CA GLU A 43 -3.73 9.55 12.17
C GLU A 43 -2.39 10.29 12.23
N GLU A 44 -1.39 9.73 12.92
CA GLU A 44 -0.03 10.28 12.93
C GLU A 44 0.60 10.22 11.54
N TYR A 45 0.37 9.14 10.79
CA TYR A 45 0.79 9.04 9.39
C TYR A 45 0.14 10.12 8.53
N SER A 46 -1.17 10.35 8.68
CA SER A 46 -1.85 11.39 7.92
C SER A 46 -1.33 12.78 8.26
N LYS A 47 -1.05 13.07 9.54
CA LYS A 47 -0.40 14.34 9.94
C LYS A 47 0.96 14.51 9.31
N PHE A 48 1.79 13.47 9.29
CA PHE A 48 3.10 13.49 8.65
C PHE A 48 3.00 13.77 7.15
N MET A 49 2.12 13.05 6.45
CA MET A 49 1.91 13.19 5.00
C MET A 49 1.25 14.52 4.60
N LEU A 50 0.60 15.23 5.52
CA LEU A 50 0.03 16.57 5.29
C LEU A 50 0.91 17.70 5.84
N GLY A 51 2.10 17.36 6.36
CA GLY A 51 3.09 18.31 6.83
C GLY A 51 4.20 18.57 5.82
N ASP A 52 5.33 19.00 6.35
CA ASP A 52 6.44 19.55 5.57
C ASP A 52 7.39 18.50 4.96
N PHE A 53 7.06 17.19 5.01
CA PHE A 53 7.97 16.13 4.54
C PHE A 53 8.37 16.30 3.06
N HIS A 54 7.46 16.84 2.25
CA HIS A 54 7.66 17.08 0.83
C HIS A 54 8.80 18.09 0.56
N ARG A 55 9.20 18.91 1.54
CA ARG A 55 10.33 19.85 1.41
C ARG A 55 11.69 19.16 1.34
N HIS A 56 11.76 17.87 1.70
CA HIS A 56 12.95 17.05 1.50
C HIS A 56 13.08 16.51 0.07
N ILE A 57 12.03 16.64 -0.76
CA ILE A 57 11.96 16.06 -2.10
C ILE A 57 12.44 17.09 -3.13
N ARG A 58 13.43 16.71 -3.93
CA ARG A 58 14.01 17.59 -4.97
C ARG A 58 13.36 17.42 -6.33
N ALA A 59 12.86 16.22 -6.62
CA ALA A 59 12.18 15.90 -7.87
C ALA A 59 10.77 16.51 -7.92
N PRO A 60 10.23 16.82 -9.11
CA PRO A 60 8.88 17.37 -9.23
C PRO A 60 7.77 16.39 -8.82
N HIS A 61 8.06 15.09 -8.86
CA HIS A 61 7.16 14.01 -8.46
C HIS A 61 7.87 13.00 -7.56
N PHE A 62 7.09 12.30 -6.74
CA PHE A 62 7.58 11.24 -5.88
C PHE A 62 6.58 10.09 -5.79
N LEU A 63 7.12 8.88 -5.67
CA LEU A 63 6.34 7.67 -5.43
C LEU A 63 6.33 7.37 -3.92
N VAL A 64 5.14 7.36 -3.33
CA VAL A 64 4.91 6.88 -1.97
C VAL A 64 4.80 5.37 -2.01
N VAL A 65 5.64 4.70 -1.21
CA VAL A 65 5.54 3.26 -0.93
C VAL A 65 5.42 3.06 0.57
N GLN A 66 4.33 2.45 1.02
CA GLN A 66 4.22 1.94 2.38
C GLN A 66 4.89 0.56 2.49
N TRP A 67 5.09 0.05 3.71
CA TRP A 67 5.78 -1.23 3.91
C TRP A 67 5.04 -2.41 3.24
N ASP A 68 3.74 -2.25 3.00
CA ASP A 68 2.83 -3.20 2.36
C ASP A 68 2.25 -2.71 1.03
N GLY A 69 2.91 -1.78 0.36
CA GLY A 69 2.63 -1.40 -1.02
C GLY A 69 3.91 -1.09 -1.79
N PHE A 70 4.12 -1.76 -2.92
CA PHE A 70 5.34 -1.61 -3.72
C PHE A 70 5.11 -2.01 -5.18
N VAL A 71 6.12 -1.75 -6.03
CA VAL A 71 6.07 -2.06 -7.47
C VAL A 71 5.99 -3.56 -7.72
N MET A 72 5.03 -3.96 -8.56
CA MET A 72 4.78 -5.36 -8.96
C MET A 72 5.09 -5.60 -10.44
N HIS A 73 4.70 -4.67 -11.31
CA HIS A 73 4.79 -4.78 -12.76
C HIS A 73 5.59 -3.59 -13.32
N PRO A 74 6.92 -3.55 -13.16
CA PRO A 74 7.75 -2.40 -13.56
C PRO A 74 7.66 -2.07 -15.06
N GLU A 75 7.40 -3.07 -15.90
CA GLU A 75 7.18 -2.93 -17.34
C GLU A 75 5.92 -2.10 -17.68
N LYS A 76 5.05 -1.85 -16.69
CA LYS A 76 3.84 -1.03 -16.83
C LYS A 76 4.09 0.44 -16.51
N TRP A 77 5.32 0.82 -16.17
CA TRP A 77 5.65 2.23 -16.03
C TRP A 77 5.36 2.97 -17.33
N ARG A 78 4.73 4.13 -17.21
CA ARG A 78 4.45 5.05 -18.31
C ARG A 78 4.84 6.45 -17.88
N ASP A 79 5.55 7.17 -18.75
CA ASP A 79 6.00 8.53 -18.43
C ASP A 79 4.84 9.51 -18.27
N ASP A 80 3.69 9.23 -18.90
CA ASP A 80 2.48 10.04 -18.77
C ASP A 80 1.78 9.91 -17.39
N PHE A 81 2.27 9.03 -16.50
CA PHE A 81 1.93 9.11 -15.08
C PHE A 81 2.39 10.44 -14.47
N LEU A 82 3.46 11.04 -14.99
CA LEU A 82 3.98 12.32 -14.52
C LEU A 82 3.17 13.54 -15.00
N ASP A 83 2.12 13.34 -15.82
CA ASP A 83 1.18 14.39 -16.21
C ASP A 83 0.14 14.71 -15.13
N TRP A 84 0.12 13.91 -14.06
CA TRP A 84 -0.86 13.97 -12.98
C TRP A 84 -0.20 14.32 -11.64
N ASP A 85 -0.87 15.15 -10.87
CA ASP A 85 -0.44 15.54 -9.52
C ASP A 85 -0.74 14.49 -8.47
N TYR A 86 -1.72 13.63 -8.73
CA TYR A 86 -2.07 12.51 -7.86
C TYR A 86 -2.54 11.31 -8.66
N ILE A 87 -1.90 10.17 -8.42
CA ILE A 87 -2.36 8.84 -8.84
C ILE A 87 -2.28 7.91 -7.65
N GLY A 88 -3.38 7.25 -7.33
CA GLY A 88 -3.45 6.21 -6.31
C GLY A 88 -4.42 5.13 -6.73
N ALA A 89 -4.58 4.08 -5.92
CA ALA A 89 -5.52 3.01 -6.27
C ALA A 89 -6.98 3.55 -6.34
N PRO A 90 -7.81 3.00 -7.24
CA PRO A 90 -9.21 3.38 -7.34
C PRO A 90 -10.05 3.13 -6.08
N TRP A 91 -11.06 3.97 -5.89
CA TRP A 91 -12.14 3.79 -4.91
C TRP A 91 -13.49 3.68 -5.64
N PRO A 92 -13.88 2.48 -6.11
CA PRO A 92 -15.05 2.32 -6.98
C PRO A 92 -16.39 2.76 -6.34
N HIS A 93 -16.42 2.93 -5.02
CA HIS A 93 -17.62 3.29 -4.25
C HIS A 93 -17.70 4.78 -3.88
N ARG A 94 -16.82 5.63 -4.42
CA ARG A 94 -16.76 7.07 -4.08
C ARG A 94 -16.99 7.94 -5.31
N ASP A 95 -17.54 9.13 -5.10
CA ASP A 95 -17.78 10.13 -6.16
C ASP A 95 -16.49 10.47 -6.91
N TYR A 96 -15.41 10.64 -6.14
CA TYR A 96 -14.06 10.66 -6.66
C TYR A 96 -13.42 9.27 -6.54
N ALA A 97 -13.39 8.58 -7.67
CA ALA A 97 -13.01 7.17 -7.75
C ALA A 97 -11.49 6.90 -7.72
N VAL A 98 -10.65 7.89 -7.41
CA VAL A 98 -9.18 7.75 -7.35
C VAL A 98 -8.69 8.42 -6.09
N GLY A 99 -7.89 7.72 -5.28
CA GLY A 99 -7.28 8.38 -4.14
C GLY A 99 -6.45 7.55 -3.18
N ASN A 100 -6.43 6.22 -3.19
CA ASN A 100 -5.72 5.48 -2.13
C ASN A 100 -4.24 5.90 -1.99
N GLY A 101 -3.82 6.24 -0.77
CA GLY A 101 -2.49 6.83 -0.52
C GLY A 101 -1.33 5.86 -0.37
N GLY A 102 -1.57 4.57 -0.13
CA GLY A 102 -0.53 3.63 0.34
C GLY A 102 0.48 3.17 -0.72
N PHE A 103 0.10 3.26 -1.99
CA PHE A 103 1.00 3.25 -3.15
C PHE A 103 0.49 4.31 -4.13
N SER A 104 1.14 5.47 -4.13
CA SER A 104 0.66 6.65 -4.87
C SER A 104 1.80 7.48 -5.47
N LEU A 105 1.60 7.98 -6.68
CA LEU A 105 2.47 8.99 -7.30
C LEU A 105 1.87 10.37 -7.04
N ARG A 106 2.70 11.29 -6.56
CA ARG A 106 2.27 12.64 -6.19
C ARG A 106 3.25 13.69 -6.69
N SER A 107 2.76 14.86 -7.07
CA SER A 107 3.62 16.01 -7.37
C SER A 107 3.98 16.79 -6.10
N VAL A 108 5.15 17.41 -6.09
CA VAL A 108 5.55 18.33 -5.01
C VAL A 108 4.64 19.55 -4.98
N ARG A 109 4.22 20.06 -6.15
CA ARG A 109 3.31 21.22 -6.23
C ARG A 109 1.93 20.95 -5.64
N LEU A 110 1.45 19.71 -5.67
CA LEU A 110 0.24 19.31 -4.94
C LEU A 110 0.40 19.52 -3.44
N HIS A 111 1.51 19.06 -2.87
CA HIS A 111 1.75 19.19 -1.44
C HIS A 111 1.95 20.65 -1.02
N GLN A 112 2.58 21.48 -1.86
CA GLN A 112 2.64 22.93 -1.66
C GLN A 112 1.25 23.59 -1.66
N ALA A 113 0.32 23.13 -2.51
CA ALA A 113 -1.06 23.62 -2.50
C ALA A 113 -1.81 23.14 -1.24
N VAL A 114 -1.59 21.90 -0.82
CA VAL A 114 -2.15 21.32 0.42
C VAL A 114 -1.70 22.10 1.66
N ASP A 115 -0.47 22.64 1.70
CA ASP A 115 0.02 23.47 2.81
C ASP A 115 -0.88 24.70 3.05
N THR A 116 -1.48 25.27 2.00
CA THR A 116 -2.35 26.45 2.11
C THR A 116 -3.75 26.16 2.65
N LEU A 117 -4.13 24.88 2.76
CA LEU A 117 -5.45 24.46 3.20
C LEU A 117 -5.55 24.40 4.74
N PRO A 118 -6.71 24.76 5.33
CA PRO A 118 -6.97 24.54 6.75
C PRO A 118 -7.07 23.04 7.04
N LYS A 119 -6.50 22.58 8.17
CA LYS A 119 -6.39 21.16 8.52
C LYS A 119 -7.04 20.80 9.88
N PRO A 120 -8.29 21.20 10.18
CA PRO A 120 -8.93 20.88 11.47
C PRO A 120 -9.25 19.38 11.61
N GLU A 121 -9.64 18.73 10.51
CA GLU A 121 -9.83 17.28 10.38
C GLU A 121 -9.09 16.84 9.11
N CYS A 122 -8.13 15.93 9.26
CA CYS A 122 -7.15 15.66 8.21
C CYS A 122 -6.80 14.17 8.06
N HIS A 123 -7.57 13.28 8.70
CA HIS A 123 -7.38 11.84 8.62
C HIS A 123 -8.61 11.14 8.03
N PRO A 124 -8.45 10.29 6.99
CA PRO A 124 -7.19 9.94 6.34
C PRO A 124 -6.73 11.00 5.34
N GLU A 125 -5.41 11.13 5.15
CA GLU A 125 -4.80 12.18 4.34
C GLU A 125 -5.19 12.09 2.88
N ASP A 126 -5.36 10.87 2.39
CA ASP A 126 -5.74 10.62 1.02
C ASP A 126 -7.17 11.09 0.74
N SER A 127 -8.07 10.96 1.72
CA SER A 127 -9.43 11.47 1.64
C SER A 127 -9.46 13.00 1.82
N PHE A 128 -8.59 13.55 2.67
CA PHE A 128 -8.38 14.99 2.77
C PHE A 128 -8.00 15.60 1.42
N ILE A 129 -7.04 14.99 0.72
CA ILE A 129 -6.56 15.48 -0.58
C ILE A 129 -7.56 15.18 -1.70
N CYS A 130 -7.98 13.92 -1.86
CA CYS A 130 -8.67 13.44 -3.06
C CYS A 130 -10.20 13.55 -3.00
N LEU A 131 -10.77 13.74 -1.80
CA LEU A 131 -12.21 13.91 -1.64
C LEU A 131 -12.57 15.32 -1.18
N TRP A 132 -12.12 15.68 0.02
CA TRP A 132 -12.65 16.85 0.72
C TRP A 132 -12.18 18.15 0.08
N ASN A 133 -10.92 18.18 -0.37
CA ASN A 133 -10.32 19.37 -0.95
C ASN A 133 -10.08 19.26 -2.46
N ARG A 134 -10.53 18.18 -3.12
CA ARG A 134 -10.31 17.99 -4.55
C ARG A 134 -10.85 19.13 -5.42
N PRO A 135 -12.08 19.65 -5.23
CA PRO A 135 -12.56 20.81 -6.00
C PRO A 135 -11.65 22.04 -5.86
N GLN A 136 -11.19 22.32 -4.64
CA GLN A 136 -10.32 23.47 -4.38
C GLN A 136 -8.93 23.27 -4.99
N LEU A 137 -8.37 22.07 -4.91
CA LEU A 137 -7.09 21.73 -5.51
C LEU A 137 -7.15 21.75 -7.05
N GLU A 138 -8.22 21.26 -7.65
CA GLU A 138 -8.48 21.37 -9.09
C GLU A 138 -8.62 22.83 -9.53
N ALA A 139 -9.28 23.68 -8.72
CA ALA A 139 -9.35 25.13 -8.97
C ALA A 139 -7.98 25.82 -8.88
N LEU A 140 -7.02 25.26 -8.13
CA LEU A 140 -5.62 25.67 -8.11
C LEU A 140 -4.77 25.04 -9.24
N GLY A 141 -5.39 24.31 -10.17
CA GLY A 141 -4.74 23.70 -11.32
C GLY A 141 -4.09 22.34 -11.04
N MET A 142 -4.45 21.66 -9.94
CA MET A 142 -4.02 20.29 -9.69
C MET A 142 -4.84 19.30 -10.53
N ARG A 143 -4.17 18.27 -11.05
CA ARG A 143 -4.72 17.25 -11.93
C ARG A 143 -4.70 15.90 -11.24
N PHE A 144 -5.86 15.38 -10.88
CA PHE A 144 -6.01 14.02 -10.38
C PHE A 144 -6.19 13.07 -11.56
N ALA A 145 -5.50 11.93 -11.54
CA ALA A 145 -5.60 10.96 -12.62
C ALA A 145 -7.04 10.47 -12.82
N PRO A 146 -7.47 10.25 -14.08
CA PRO A 146 -8.73 9.60 -14.37
C PRO A 146 -8.67 8.13 -13.96
N LEU A 147 -9.86 7.53 -13.75
CA LEU A 147 -9.98 6.14 -13.30
C LEU A 147 -9.22 5.13 -14.18
N ALA A 148 -9.19 5.34 -15.50
CA ALA A 148 -8.46 4.47 -16.41
C ALA A 148 -6.95 4.44 -16.12
N VAL A 149 -6.35 5.62 -15.90
CA VAL A 149 -4.92 5.74 -15.55
C VAL A 149 -4.67 5.14 -14.17
N ALA A 150 -5.55 5.40 -13.19
CA ALA A 150 -5.41 4.86 -11.84
C ALA A 150 -5.43 3.31 -11.79
N ARG A 151 -6.27 2.67 -12.62
CA ARG A 151 -6.34 1.21 -12.73
C ARG A 151 -5.08 0.56 -13.29
N GLU A 152 -4.36 1.26 -14.15
CA GLU A 152 -3.07 0.80 -14.67
C GLU A 152 -1.92 1.08 -13.69
N PHE A 153 -2.11 2.04 -12.79
CA PHE A 153 -1.07 2.45 -11.84
C PHE A 153 -1.08 1.62 -10.55
N SER A 154 -2.23 1.43 -9.90
CA SER A 154 -2.29 0.79 -8.58
C SER A 154 -3.58 0.04 -8.33
N ALA A 155 -3.49 -1.10 -7.66
CA ALA A 155 -4.63 -1.83 -7.10
C ALA A 155 -4.60 -1.85 -5.57
N GLU A 156 -5.78 -1.97 -4.98
CA GLU A 156 -5.92 -2.22 -3.55
C GLU A 156 -6.80 -3.44 -3.30
N THR A 157 -8.12 -3.34 -3.51
CA THR A 157 -9.03 -4.47 -3.26
C THR A 157 -9.37 -5.23 -4.54
N ASP A 158 -9.41 -4.52 -5.67
CA ASP A 158 -9.73 -5.00 -7.01
C ASP A 158 -8.78 -4.35 -8.04
N GLY A 159 -8.93 -4.71 -9.31
CA GLY A 159 -8.17 -4.12 -10.42
C GLY A 159 -6.89 -4.88 -10.81
N TYR A 160 -6.59 -6.02 -10.18
CA TYR A 160 -5.42 -6.84 -10.52
C TYR A 160 -5.48 -7.42 -11.94
N GLU A 161 -6.68 -7.56 -12.52
CA GLU A 161 -6.88 -7.94 -13.92
C GLU A 161 -6.22 -6.97 -14.91
N HIS A 162 -5.97 -5.72 -14.49
CA HIS A 162 -5.27 -4.71 -15.29
C HIS A 162 -3.74 -4.82 -15.21
N GLN A 163 -3.20 -5.69 -14.34
CA GLN A 163 -1.76 -5.79 -14.05
C GLN A 163 -1.18 -4.41 -13.71
N PRO A 164 -1.60 -3.80 -12.59
CA PRO A 164 -1.20 -2.45 -12.23
C PRO A 164 0.30 -2.36 -11.94
N LEU A 165 0.93 -1.21 -12.17
CA LEU A 165 2.35 -0.98 -11.85
C LEU A 165 2.70 -1.41 -10.41
N GLY A 166 1.86 -1.09 -9.43
CA GLY A 166 2.02 -1.53 -8.06
C GLY A 166 0.69 -1.79 -7.36
N PHE A 167 0.75 -1.95 -6.05
CA PHE A 167 -0.42 -2.27 -5.25
C PHE A 167 -0.26 -1.78 -3.81
N HIS A 168 -1.33 -1.90 -3.03
CA HIS A 168 -1.34 -1.64 -1.60
C HIS A 168 -2.06 -2.76 -0.82
N ARG A 169 -1.78 -2.82 0.49
CA ARG A 169 -2.25 -3.73 1.54
C ARG A 169 -1.58 -5.09 1.63
N PHE A 170 -1.23 -5.44 2.86
CA PHE A 170 -0.65 -6.74 3.21
C PHE A 170 -1.53 -7.95 2.83
N GLY A 171 -2.86 -7.80 2.83
CA GLY A 171 -3.80 -8.84 2.41
C GLY A 171 -3.56 -9.36 0.98
N ASN A 172 -2.88 -8.57 0.15
CA ASN A 172 -2.66 -8.84 -1.28
C ASN A 172 -1.25 -9.34 -1.59
N PHE A 173 -0.44 -9.66 -0.58
CA PHE A 173 0.93 -10.14 -0.82
C PHE A 173 1.00 -11.42 -1.64
N ASN A 174 -0.12 -12.15 -1.80
CA ASN A 174 -0.17 -13.24 -2.76
C ASN A 174 0.03 -12.79 -4.21
N GLU A 175 -0.48 -11.64 -4.60
CA GLU A 175 -0.30 -11.12 -5.97
C GLU A 175 1.16 -10.71 -6.22
N ALA A 176 1.85 -10.23 -5.17
CA ALA A 176 3.16 -9.62 -5.28
C ALA A 176 4.37 -10.54 -5.02
N TYR A 177 4.13 -11.74 -4.47
CA TYR A 177 5.18 -12.68 -4.10
C TYR A 177 4.97 -14.05 -4.72
N GLU A 178 6.09 -14.66 -5.14
CA GLU A 178 6.21 -16.10 -5.26
C GLU A 178 5.99 -16.79 -3.90
N GLU A 179 5.41 -17.99 -3.92
CA GLU A 179 4.92 -18.64 -2.70
C GLU A 179 6.04 -18.85 -1.66
N ALA A 180 7.22 -19.31 -2.07
CA ALA A 180 8.35 -19.54 -1.18
C ALA A 180 8.86 -18.24 -0.55
N ALA A 181 8.99 -17.17 -1.35
CA ALA A 181 9.44 -15.87 -0.88
C ALA A 181 8.43 -15.24 0.12
N LEU A 182 7.13 -15.47 -0.09
CA LEU A 182 6.11 -15.03 0.87
C LEU A 182 6.20 -15.78 2.20
N VAL A 183 6.49 -17.09 2.17
CA VAL A 183 6.71 -17.85 3.41
C VAL A 183 7.91 -17.30 4.17
N ASP A 184 9.01 -16.97 3.50
CA ASP A 184 10.19 -16.41 4.15
C ASP A 184 9.92 -15.02 4.73
N PHE A 185 9.18 -14.17 4.02
CA PHE A 185 8.67 -12.92 4.57
C PHE A 185 7.83 -13.17 5.83
N LEU A 186 6.88 -14.11 5.77
CA LEU A 186 6.00 -14.41 6.89
C LEU A 186 6.75 -14.97 8.08
N ARG A 187 7.86 -15.70 7.92
CA ARG A 187 8.68 -16.18 9.04
C ARG A 187 9.41 -15.04 9.75
N ALA A 188 9.85 -14.04 8.99
CA ALA A 188 10.54 -12.86 9.53
C ALA A 188 9.58 -11.78 10.06
N ALA A 189 8.32 -11.79 9.65
CA ALA A 189 7.34 -10.77 10.05
C ALA A 189 7.00 -10.85 11.56
N PRO A 190 6.74 -9.72 12.22
CA PRO A 190 6.20 -9.72 13.59
C PRO A 190 4.84 -10.42 13.68
N ASP A 191 4.52 -10.97 14.86
CA ASP A 191 3.25 -11.67 15.09
C ASP A 191 2.06 -10.72 14.90
N GLU A 192 2.21 -9.46 15.26
CA GLU A 192 1.19 -8.40 15.15
C GLU A 192 0.73 -8.24 13.71
N VAL A 193 1.66 -8.32 12.75
CA VAL A 193 1.37 -8.24 11.31
C VAL A 193 0.59 -9.47 10.85
N VAL A 194 1.07 -10.67 11.18
CA VAL A 194 0.45 -11.94 10.76
C VAL A 194 -0.92 -12.16 11.41
N ARG A 195 -1.08 -11.69 12.64
CA ARG A 195 -2.30 -11.81 13.45
C ARG A 195 -3.30 -10.67 13.23
N SER A 196 -2.93 -9.65 12.46
CA SER A 196 -3.80 -8.54 12.09
C SER A 196 -5.03 -8.95 11.28
N THR A 197 -5.91 -7.99 11.04
CA THR A 197 -7.02 -8.10 10.07
C THR A 197 -6.49 -8.37 8.66
N GLU A 198 -5.40 -7.72 8.24
CA GLU A 198 -4.80 -7.96 6.93
C GLU A 198 -4.19 -9.36 6.81
N GLY A 199 -3.54 -9.87 7.87
CA GLY A 199 -3.08 -11.26 7.90
C GLY A 199 -4.23 -12.28 7.80
N ARG A 200 -5.41 -11.92 8.29
CA ARG A 200 -6.64 -12.71 8.09
C ARG A 200 -7.13 -12.65 6.64
N VAL A 201 -7.04 -11.50 5.99
CA VAL A 201 -7.35 -11.35 4.55
C VAL A 201 -6.39 -12.18 3.72
N LEU A 202 -5.08 -12.07 3.98
CA LEU A 202 -4.04 -12.85 3.31
C LEU A 202 -4.29 -14.35 3.45
N LEU A 203 -4.71 -14.83 4.63
CA LEU A 203 -5.06 -16.24 4.83
C LEU A 203 -6.21 -16.69 3.90
N LYS A 204 -7.28 -15.89 3.82
CA LYS A 204 -8.42 -16.21 2.93
C LYS A 204 -7.99 -16.22 1.47
N ASN A 205 -7.21 -15.23 1.05
CA ASN A 205 -6.72 -15.13 -0.32
C ASN A 205 -5.79 -16.31 -0.66
N SER A 206 -4.94 -16.72 0.28
CA SER A 206 -4.04 -17.88 0.13
C SER A 206 -4.83 -19.19 -0.03
N LEU A 207 -5.91 -19.34 0.74
CA LEU A 207 -6.84 -20.47 0.63
C LEU A 207 -7.62 -20.47 -0.68
N LEU A 208 -7.99 -19.32 -1.22
CA LEU A 208 -8.63 -19.22 -2.54
C LEU A 208 -7.67 -19.66 -3.64
N LEU A 209 -6.46 -19.08 -3.66
CA LEU A 209 -5.43 -19.34 -4.66
C LEU A 209 -4.77 -20.71 -4.52
N GLY A 210 -4.91 -21.39 -3.38
CA GLY A 210 -4.33 -22.72 -3.15
C GLY A 210 -2.85 -22.72 -2.81
N ARG A 211 -2.35 -21.60 -2.27
CA ARG A 211 -0.99 -21.45 -1.77
C ARG A 211 -0.85 -22.17 -0.44
N LYS A 212 -0.57 -23.48 -0.51
CA LYS A 212 -0.57 -24.41 0.63
C LYS A 212 0.49 -24.03 1.68
N ALA A 213 1.68 -23.63 1.26
CA ALA A 213 2.79 -23.32 2.16
C ALA A 213 2.52 -22.03 2.93
N VAL A 214 2.09 -20.98 2.23
CA VAL A 214 1.66 -19.70 2.84
C VAL A 214 0.50 -19.91 3.79
N THR A 215 -0.51 -20.68 3.36
CA THR A 215 -1.68 -21.03 4.20
C THR A 215 -1.26 -21.73 5.49
N ARG A 216 -0.35 -22.71 5.41
CA ARG A 216 0.13 -23.44 6.59
C ARG A 216 0.86 -22.52 7.56
N GLU A 217 1.73 -21.65 7.06
CA GLU A 217 2.46 -20.69 7.88
C GLU A 217 1.49 -19.75 8.63
N LEU A 218 0.56 -19.13 7.90
CA LEU A 218 -0.45 -18.23 8.49
C LEU A 218 -1.32 -18.93 9.53
N ILE A 219 -1.81 -20.14 9.26
CA ILE A 219 -2.61 -20.91 10.22
C ILE A 219 -1.79 -21.16 11.48
N SER A 220 -0.56 -21.65 11.34
CA SER A 220 0.27 -22.01 12.49
C SER A 220 0.48 -20.82 13.44
N ARG A 221 0.82 -19.65 12.90
CA ARG A 221 1.06 -18.43 13.68
C ARG A 221 -0.20 -17.84 14.29
N ARG A 222 -1.33 -17.91 13.58
CA ARG A 222 -2.62 -17.42 14.08
C ARG A 222 -3.24 -18.33 15.14
N LEU A 223 -2.98 -19.64 15.09
CA LEU A 223 -3.42 -20.58 16.14
C LEU A 223 -2.67 -20.38 17.47
N CYS A 224 -1.52 -19.73 17.47
CA CYS A 224 -0.83 -19.29 18.69
C CYS A 224 -1.47 -18.03 19.32
N GLY A 225 -2.36 -17.32 18.62
CA GLY A 225 -3.02 -16.11 19.10
C GLY A 225 -4.13 -16.34 20.15
N PRO A 226 -4.91 -15.31 20.51
CA PRO A 226 -6.02 -15.41 21.46
C PRO A 226 -7.13 -16.38 21.01
N LEU A 227 -7.91 -16.92 21.95
CA LEU A 227 -8.95 -17.93 21.67
C LEU A 227 -9.90 -17.55 20.52
N ARG A 228 -10.39 -16.30 20.50
CA ARG A 228 -11.26 -15.78 19.43
C ARG A 228 -10.62 -15.91 18.04
N MET A 229 -9.32 -15.65 17.94
CA MET A 229 -8.57 -15.77 16.69
C MET A 229 -8.37 -17.22 16.28
N ARG A 230 -8.16 -18.13 17.25
CA ARG A 230 -8.06 -19.57 16.97
C ARG A 230 -9.37 -20.10 16.38
N ILE A 231 -10.50 -19.77 17.02
CA ILE A 231 -11.84 -20.15 16.55
C ILE A 231 -12.12 -19.57 15.15
N ASP A 232 -11.81 -18.30 14.91
CA ASP A 232 -11.96 -17.67 13.59
C ASP A 232 -11.09 -18.36 12.53
N THR A 233 -9.83 -18.66 12.84
CA THR A 233 -8.89 -19.34 11.93
C THR A 233 -9.40 -20.72 11.55
N LEU A 234 -9.83 -21.54 12.52
CA LEU A 234 -10.42 -22.86 12.27
C LEU A 234 -11.71 -22.75 11.46
N SER A 235 -12.56 -21.75 11.75
CA SER A 235 -13.80 -21.50 11.02
C SER A 235 -13.54 -21.14 9.55
N ILE A 236 -12.51 -20.33 9.27
CA ILE A 236 -12.09 -20.00 7.91
C ILE A 236 -11.64 -21.28 7.20
N VAL A 237 -10.72 -22.03 7.78
CA VAL A 237 -10.18 -23.26 7.16
C VAL A 237 -11.30 -24.24 6.84
N LEU A 238 -12.22 -24.48 7.77
CA LEU A 238 -13.36 -25.39 7.55
C LEU A 238 -14.24 -24.93 6.38
N ARG A 239 -14.63 -23.64 6.35
CA ARG A 239 -15.46 -23.09 5.27
C ARG A 239 -14.81 -23.23 3.89
N TYR A 240 -13.50 -23.00 3.80
CA TYR A 240 -12.78 -23.07 2.53
C TYR A 240 -12.48 -24.50 2.07
N SER A 241 -12.23 -25.42 3.01
CA SER A 241 -12.11 -26.85 2.71
C SER A 241 -13.42 -27.43 2.15
N LEU A 242 -14.56 -27.06 2.74
CA LEU A 242 -15.88 -27.49 2.25
C LEU A 242 -16.19 -26.93 0.85
N ARG A 243 -15.86 -25.66 0.58
CA ARG A 243 -16.04 -25.06 -0.76
C ARG A 243 -15.22 -25.73 -1.86
N ARG A 244 -14.03 -26.27 -1.54
CA ARG A 244 -13.20 -27.01 -2.51
C ARG A 244 -13.73 -28.40 -2.82
N GLY A 245 -14.50 -29.01 -1.93
CA GLY A 245 -15.17 -30.30 -2.15
C GLY A 245 -16.44 -30.23 -3.00
N VAL A 246 -16.93 -29.02 -3.36
CA VAL A 246 -18.22 -28.79 -4.03
C VAL A 246 -18.05 -28.21 -5.45
N ARG A 247 -16.83 -28.22 -6.04
CA ARG A 247 -16.70 -27.86 -7.46
C ARG A 247 -17.37 -28.94 -8.33
N PRO A 248 -18.41 -28.61 -9.13
CA PRO A 248 -18.93 -29.55 -10.13
C PRO A 248 -17.84 -29.81 -11.17
N ALA A 249 -17.76 -31.05 -11.63
CA ALA A 249 -16.92 -31.47 -12.75
C ALA A 249 -17.33 -30.79 -14.06
#